data_AF-A0A1M6I487-F1
#
_entry.id   AF-A0A1M6I487-F1
#
_cell.length_a   1.000
_cell.length_b   1.000
_cell.length_c   1.000
_cell.angle_alpha   90.00
_cell.angle_beta   90.00
_cell.angle_gamma   90.00
#
_symmetry.space_group_name_H-M   'P 1'
#
loop_
_entity.id
_entity.type
_entity.pdbx_description
1 polymer ?
#
loop_
_entity_poly.entity_id
_entity_poly.type
_entity_poly.pdbx_seq_one_letter_code
_entity_poly.pdbx_strand_id
1 'polypeptide(L)' 'MRFLENMALGTGAVAYQTESLHGAGSPQAQRIMIGRQANLEAKKAFAKRIAHIED' A
#
# COMPACT_ATOMS: atom_id res chain seq x y z
N MET A 1 -31.88 7.49 -7.10
CA MET A 1 -30.42 7.53 -7.35
C MET A 1 -29.64 8.50 -6.44
N ARG A 2 -30.15 8.98 -5.30
CA ARG A 2 -29.45 9.98 -4.47
C ARG A 2 -28.40 9.41 -3.52
N PHE A 3 -28.56 8.15 -3.09
CA PHE A 3 -27.60 7.50 -2.21
C PHE A 3 -26.23 7.28 -2.89
N LEU A 4 -26.23 6.65 -4.07
CA LEU A 4 -25.00 6.38 -4.81
C LEU A 4 -24.28 7.67 -5.23
N GLU A 5 -25.04 8.68 -5.66
CA GLU A 5 -24.50 10.01 -5.97
C GLU A 5 -23.79 10.62 -4.75
N ASN A 6 -24.39 10.53 -3.55
CA ASN A 6 -23.75 11.05 -2.34
C ASN A 6 -22.45 10.31 -1.98
N MET A 7 -22.42 8.99 -2.14
CA MET A 7 -21.23 8.17 -1.84
C MET A 7 -20.12 8.28 -2.89
N ALA A 8 -20.47 8.59 -4.14
CA ALA A 8 -19.52 8.68 -5.24
C ALA A 8 -19.02 10.11 -5.49
N LEU A 9 -19.87 11.12 -5.33
CA LEU A 9 -19.56 12.52 -5.69
C LEU A 9 -20.05 13.55 -4.68
N GLY A 10 -20.92 13.18 -3.72
CA GLY A 10 -21.43 14.08 -2.69
C GLY A 10 -20.55 14.12 -1.43
N THR A 11 -21.10 14.58 -0.31
CA THR A 11 -20.34 14.75 0.94
C THR A 11 -19.89 13.41 1.53
N GLY A 12 -20.64 12.34 1.29
CA GLY A 12 -20.23 10.97 1.65
C GLY A 12 -18.96 10.50 0.93
N ALA A 13 -18.69 11.01 -0.28
CA ALA A 13 -17.51 10.66 -1.06
C ALA A 13 -16.19 11.16 -0.42
N VAL A 14 -16.24 12.22 0.39
CA VAL A 14 -15.05 12.71 1.10
C VAL A 14 -14.56 11.67 2.11
N ALA A 15 -15.46 11.14 2.93
CA ALA A 15 -15.13 10.09 3.89
C ALA A 15 -14.83 8.76 3.17
N TYR A 16 -15.57 8.43 2.11
CA TYR A 16 -15.40 7.13 1.44
C TYR A 16 -14.17 7.06 0.54
N GLN A 17 -13.83 8.12 -0.20
CA GLN A 17 -12.72 8.12 -1.16
C GLN A 17 -11.49 8.84 -0.61
N THR A 18 -11.62 10.11 -0.22
CA THR A 18 -10.47 10.93 0.17
C THR A 18 -9.84 10.43 1.46
N GLU A 19 -10.65 10.15 2.48
CA GLU A 19 -10.15 9.61 3.76
C GLU A 19 -9.64 8.17 3.59
N SER A 20 -10.22 7.34 2.72
CA SER A 20 -9.64 6.02 2.42
C SER A 20 -8.26 6.11 1.77
N LEU A 21 -7.98 7.17 1.00
CA LEU A 21 -6.69 7.38 0.34
C LEU A 21 -5.63 8.02 1.23
N HIS A 22 -6.04 8.90 2.16
CA HIS A 22 -5.10 9.74 2.93
C HIS A 22 -5.17 9.51 4.45
N GLY A 23 -6.23 8.87 4.92
CA GLY A 23 -6.40 8.46 6.31
C GLY A 23 -5.26 7.54 6.73
N ALA A 24 -4.72 7.78 7.92
CA ALA A 24 -3.49 7.16 8.43
C ALA A 24 -2.25 7.32 7.52
N GLY A 25 -2.27 8.30 6.60
CA GLY A 25 -1.16 8.64 5.72
C GLY A 25 -1.42 8.27 4.27
N SER A 26 -0.81 9.03 3.35
CA SER A 26 -0.94 8.80 1.91
C SER A 26 -0.36 7.42 1.50
N PRO A 27 -0.73 6.89 0.31
CA PRO A 27 -0.29 5.56 -0.11
C PRO A 27 1.25 5.44 -0.16
N GLN A 28 1.94 6.56 -0.42
CA GLN A 28 3.40 6.59 -0.45
C GLN A 28 4.01 6.35 0.94
N ALA A 29 3.38 6.82 2.02
CA ALA A 29 3.86 6.57 3.38
C ALA A 29 3.86 5.07 3.70
N GLN A 30 2.80 4.35 3.30
CA GLN A 30 2.70 2.91 3.48
C GLN A 30 3.75 2.14 2.66
N ARG A 31 3.98 2.53 1.40
CA ARG A 31 5.02 1.93 0.54
C ARG A 31 6.41 2.03 1.16
N ILE A 32 6.73 3.15 1.79
CA ILE A 32 8.00 3.35 2.51
C ILE A 32 8.11 2.37 3.69
N MET A 33 7.06 2.25 4.51
CA MET A 33 7.08 1.36 5.67
C MET A 33 7.16 -0.11 5.27
N ILE A 34 6.43 -0.53 4.23
CA ILE A 34 6.54 -1.86 3.64
C ILE A 34 7.98 -2.12 3.20
N GLY A 35 8.60 -1.18 2.49
CA GLY A 35 10.00 -1.29 2.06
C GLY A 35 10.97 -1.47 3.23
N ARG A 36 10.79 -0.70 4.32
CA ARG A 36 11.59 -0.81 5.55
C ARG A 36 11.43 -2.16 6.25
N GLN A 37 10.24 -2.75 6.20
CA GLN A 37 9.90 -4.02 6.88
C GLN A 37 10.01 -5.25 5.96
N ALA A 38 10.34 -5.07 4.68
CA ALA A 38 10.29 -6.13 3.68
C ALA A 38 11.40 -7.18 3.81
N ASN A 39 12.42 -6.97 4.67
CA ASN A 39 13.58 -7.84 4.88
C ASN A 39 14.23 -8.27 3.55
N LEU A 40 14.50 -7.29 2.68
CA LEU A 40 14.95 -7.54 1.30
C LEU A 40 16.26 -8.34 1.22
N GLU A 41 17.22 -8.09 2.12
CA GLU A 41 18.49 -8.82 2.11
C GLU A 41 18.32 -10.31 2.43
N ALA A 42 17.45 -10.65 3.39
CA ALA A 42 17.13 -12.05 3.69
C ALA A 42 16.48 -12.75 2.48
N LYS A 43 15.57 -12.05 1.79
CA LYS A 43 14.94 -12.57 0.55
C LYS A 43 15.95 -12.78 -0.57
N LYS A 44 16.93 -11.88 -0.72
CA LYS A 44 18.03 -12.05 -1.68
C LYS A 44 18.89 -13.27 -1.35
N ALA A 45 19.23 -13.47 -0.07
CA ALA A 45 19.99 -14.65 0.36
C ALA A 45 19.24 -15.96 0.05
N PHE A 46 17.93 -16.00 0.29
CA PHE A 46 17.10 -17.15 -0.11
C PHE A 46 17.09 -17.37 -1.61
N ALA A 47 16.95 -16.31 -2.41
CA ALA A 47 16.96 -16.41 -3.86
C ALA A 47 18.30 -16.94 -4.39
N LYS A 48 19.43 -16.44 -3.88
CA LYS A 48 20.78 -16.92 -4.24
C LYS A 48 20.97 -18.40 -3.89
N ARG A 49 20.53 -18.82 -2.70
CA ARG A 49 20.60 -20.22 -2.26
C ARG A 49 19.82 -21.15 -3.19
N ILE A 50 18.62 -20.75 -3.61
CA ILE A 50 17.80 -21.53 -4.55
C ILE A 50 18.44 -21.57 -5.94
N ALA A 51 19.05 -20.47 -6.38
CA ALA A 51 19.70 -20.35 -7.68
C ALA A 51 21.13 -20.89 -7.74
N HIS A 52 21.67 -21.46 -6.64
CA HIS A 52 23.06 -21.90 -6.52
C HIS A 52 24.10 -20.83 -6.89
N ILE A 53 23.82 -19.57 -6.56
CA ILE A 53 24.74 -18.45 -6.74
C ILE A 53 25.62 -18.33 -5.50
N GLU A 54 26.93 -18.46 -5.67
CA GLU A 54 27.95 -18.16 -4.66
C GLU A 54 28.37 -16.69 -4.79
N ASP A 55 28.64 -16.03 -3.65
CA ASP A 55 28.98 -14.60 -3.57
C ASP A 55 30.38 -14.27 -4.09
#